data_AF-A0A166V217-F1
#
_entry.id   AF-A0A166V217-F1
#
_cell.length_a   1.000
_cell.length_b   1.000
_cell.length_c   1.000
_cell.angle_alpha   90.00
_cell.angle_beta   90.00
_cell.angle_gamma   90.00
#
_symmetry.space_group_name_H-M   'P 1'
#
loop_
_entity.id
_entity.type
_entity.pdbx_description
1 polymer ?
#
loop_
_entity_poly.entity_id
_entity_poly.type
_entity_poly.pdbx_seq_one_letter_code
_entity_poly.pdbx_strand_id
1 'polypeptide(L)'
;MLDSAVDSPMNHKHYGQTDLFQLAGILAGKVILNHPYQDGNKRTALYAADMFLKINGYQLQKNPMANNDTDAELNENLANAHVLVATGQWTAEDLGTYYATIAKPLEDITKEIREYTRDSVKY
;
A
#
# COMPACT_ATOMS: atom_id res chain seq x y z
N MET A 1 -6.45 -15.73 -8.58
CA MET A 1 -5.43 -14.72 -8.99
C MET A 1 -5.39 -13.50 -8.08
N LEU A 2 -6.44 -13.21 -7.30
CA LEU A 2 -6.37 -12.23 -6.20
C LEU A 2 -5.80 -12.85 -4.92
N ASP A 3 -6.18 -14.09 -4.59
CA ASP A 3 -5.72 -14.79 -3.37
C ASP A 3 -4.19 -14.84 -3.29
N SER A 4 -3.53 -15.14 -4.42
CA SER A 4 -2.05 -15.14 -4.50
C SER A 4 -1.40 -13.76 -4.36
N ALA A 5 -2.14 -12.67 -4.59
CA ALA A 5 -1.69 -11.32 -4.32
C ALA A 5 -1.79 -10.99 -2.82
N VAL A 6 -2.93 -11.34 -2.19
CA VAL A 6 -3.17 -11.12 -0.76
C VAL A 6 -2.26 -11.96 0.12
N ASP A 7 -1.96 -13.20 -0.28
CA ASP A 7 -1.06 -14.09 0.46
C ASP A 7 0.43 -13.68 0.33
N SER A 8 0.76 -12.83 -0.66
CA SER A 8 2.15 -12.54 -0.99
C SER A 8 2.95 -11.82 0.09
N PRO A 9 2.42 -10.84 0.84
CA PRO A 9 3.18 -10.20 1.91
C PRO A 9 3.51 -11.18 3.03
N MET A 10 2.58 -12.10 3.36
CA MET A 10 2.81 -13.12 4.38
C MET A 10 3.88 -14.11 3.94
N ASN A 11 3.87 -14.53 2.68
CA ASN A 11 4.90 -15.38 2.11
C ASN A 11 6.27 -14.69 2.12
N HIS A 12 6.37 -13.45 1.66
CA HIS A 12 7.64 -12.71 1.66
C HIS A 12 8.17 -12.44 3.08
N LYS A 13 7.28 -12.16 4.04
CA LYS A 13 7.62 -12.04 5.46
C LYS A 13 8.17 -13.36 6.02
N HIS A 14 7.54 -14.49 5.69
CA HIS A 14 8.00 -15.81 6.11
C HIS A 14 9.41 -16.12 5.58
N TYR A 15 9.75 -15.63 4.39
CA TYR A 15 11.07 -15.80 3.77
C TYR A 15 12.06 -14.64 4.06
N GLY A 16 11.75 -13.74 4.99
CA GLY A 16 12.72 -12.80 5.56
C GLY A 16 12.58 -11.32 5.17
N GLN A 17 11.58 -10.93 4.35
CA GLN A 17 11.32 -9.52 4.09
C GLN A 17 10.51 -8.91 5.25
N THR A 18 11.14 -8.06 6.05
CA THR A 18 10.52 -7.43 7.22
C THR A 18 10.16 -5.96 7.02
N ASP A 19 10.59 -5.35 5.91
CA ASP A 19 10.26 -3.96 5.60
C ASP A 19 8.80 -3.86 5.15
N LEU A 20 8.00 -3.12 5.94
CA LEU A 20 6.57 -2.91 5.71
C LEU A 20 6.28 -2.21 4.38
N PHE A 21 7.12 -1.28 3.95
CA PHE A 21 6.95 -0.55 2.70
C PHE A 21 7.23 -1.45 1.50
N GLN A 22 8.23 -2.32 1.62
CA GLN A 22 8.50 -3.35 0.61
C GLN A 22 7.36 -4.37 0.52
N LEU A 23 6.82 -4.81 1.66
CA LEU A 23 5.66 -5.71 1.69
C LEU A 23 4.41 -5.05 1.06
N ALA A 24 4.19 -3.75 1.30
CA ALA A 24 3.13 -2.99 0.64
C ALA A 24 3.35 -2.85 -0.87
N GLY A 25 4.59 -2.58 -1.31
CA GLY A 25 4.98 -2.52 -2.72
C GLY A 25 4.74 -3.84 -3.44
N ILE A 26 5.10 -4.97 -2.82
CA ILE A 26 4.84 -6.33 -3.33
C ILE A 26 3.34 -6.59 -3.48
N LEU A 27 2.54 -6.24 -2.47
CA LEU A 27 1.07 -6.38 -2.53
C LEU A 27 0.50 -5.59 -3.71
N ALA A 28 0.82 -4.30 -3.81
CA ALA A 28 0.34 -3.45 -4.90
C ALA A 28 0.81 -3.95 -6.27
N GLY A 29 2.09 -4.28 -6.41
CA GLY A 29 2.67 -4.82 -7.64
C GLY A 29 1.95 -6.08 -8.12
N LYS A 30 1.67 -7.03 -7.21
CA LYS A 30 0.91 -8.23 -7.58
C LYS A 30 -0.53 -7.93 -7.99
N VAL A 31 -1.22 -7.02 -7.31
CA VAL A 31 -2.58 -6.63 -7.72
C VAL A 31 -2.56 -5.96 -9.10
N ILE A 32 -1.57 -5.12 -9.40
CA ILE A 32 -1.40 -4.49 -10.71
C ILE A 32 -1.20 -5.55 -11.80
N LEU A 33 -0.22 -6.43 -11.60
CA LEU A 33 0.25 -7.36 -12.65
C LEU A 33 -0.65 -8.59 -12.83
N ASN A 34 -1.37 -9.02 -11.78
CA ASN A 34 -2.29 -10.15 -11.89
C ASN A 34 -3.63 -9.78 -12.56
N HIS A 35 -3.89 -8.48 -12.75
CA HIS A 35 -5.15 -7.96 -13.32
C HIS A 35 -6.43 -8.68 -12.80
N PRO A 36 -6.63 -8.81 -11.47
CA PRO A 36 -7.73 -9.60 -10.92
C PRO A 36 -9.13 -9.01 -11.18
N TYR A 37 -9.22 -7.74 -11.57
CA TYR A 37 -10.47 -7.04 -11.88
C TYR A 37 -10.53 -6.60 -13.34
N GLN A 38 -11.76 -6.46 -13.86
CA GLN A 38 -12.02 -5.99 -15.24
C GLN A 38 -11.47 -4.57 -15.49
N ASP A 39 -11.60 -3.69 -14.49
CA ASP A 39 -10.97 -2.37 -14.46
C ASP A 39 -10.62 -2.01 -13.00
N GLY A 40 -9.82 -0.98 -12.81
CA GLY A 40 -9.51 -0.43 -11.50
C GLY A 40 -8.33 -1.07 -10.79
N ASN A 41 -7.63 -2.04 -11.39
CA ASN A 41 -6.52 -2.76 -10.77
C ASN A 41 -5.48 -1.84 -10.09
N LYS A 42 -5.05 -0.76 -10.76
CA LYS A 42 -4.10 0.22 -10.19
C LYS A 42 -4.68 1.00 -9.00
N ARG A 43 -5.96 1.38 -9.07
CA ARG A 43 -6.66 2.06 -7.98
C ARG A 43 -6.80 1.12 -6.78
N THR A 44 -7.24 -0.11 -7.02
CA THR A 44 -7.36 -1.14 -5.98
C THR A 44 -6.01 -1.48 -5.35
N ALA A 45 -4.94 -1.55 -6.14
CA ALA A 45 -3.58 -1.76 -5.64
C ALA A 45 -3.13 -0.65 -4.68
N LEU A 46 -3.35 0.61 -5.05
CA LEU A 46 -3.04 1.76 -4.20
C LEU A 46 -3.81 1.72 -2.88
N TYR A 47 -5.12 1.49 -2.94
CA TYR A 47 -5.94 1.36 -1.73
C TYR A 47 -5.51 0.17 -0.86
N ALA A 48 -5.15 -0.96 -1.46
CA ALA A 48 -4.68 -2.13 -0.71
C ALA A 48 -3.35 -1.86 0.00
N ALA A 49 -2.39 -1.21 -0.66
CA ALA A 49 -1.12 -0.83 -0.05
C ALA A 49 -1.29 0.22 1.06
N ASP A 50 -2.11 1.26 0.83
CA ASP A 50 -2.39 2.29 1.82
C ASP A 50 -3.10 1.70 3.06
N MET A 51 -4.08 0.80 2.88
CA MET A 51 -4.72 0.11 4.00
C MET A 51 -3.76 -0.82 4.75
N PHE A 52 -2.91 -1.56 4.03
CA PHE A 52 -1.87 -2.39 4.64
C PHE A 52 -0.96 -1.52 5.53
N LEU A 53 -0.49 -0.38 5.03
CA LEU A 53 0.35 0.52 5.80
C LEU A 53 -0.39 1.15 6.98
N LYS A 54 -1.69 1.49 6.83
CA LYS A 54 -2.52 2.05 7.92
C LYS A 54 -2.68 1.09 9.08
N ILE A 55 -2.90 -0.19 8.80
CA ILE A 55 -2.93 -1.24 9.83
C ILE A 55 -1.57 -1.34 10.56
N ASN A 56 -0.48 -1.00 9.88
CA ASN A 56 0.87 -0.98 10.45
C ASN A 56 1.34 0.42 10.93
N GLY A 57 0.44 1.40 11.05
CA GLY A 57 0.72 2.71 11.64
C GLY A 57 1.26 3.78 10.70
N TYR A 58 1.22 3.56 9.39
CA TYR A 58 1.66 4.51 8.35
C TYR A 58 0.54 4.81 7.36
N GLN A 59 0.63 5.89 6.59
CA GLN A 59 -0.32 6.18 5.52
C GLN A 59 0.39 6.79 4.31
N LEU A 60 -0.11 6.45 3.12
CA LEU A 60 0.30 7.05 1.85
C LEU A 60 -0.61 8.23 1.49
N GLN A 61 -1.92 8.09 1.77
CA GLN A 61 -2.92 9.11 1.43
C GLN A 61 -3.70 9.56 2.67
N LYS A 62 -3.65 10.86 2.95
CA LYS A 62 -4.48 11.50 3.97
C LYS A 62 -5.93 11.65 3.49
N ASN A 63 -6.11 12.16 2.27
CA ASN A 63 -7.40 12.29 1.62
C ASN A 63 -7.28 11.85 0.14
N PRO A 64 -7.76 10.65 -0.20
CA PRO A 64 -7.71 10.13 -1.57
C PRO A 64 -8.49 10.94 -2.62
N MET A 65 -9.40 11.82 -2.18
CA MET A 65 -10.20 12.69 -3.04
C MET A 65 -9.91 14.18 -2.81
N ALA A 66 -8.73 14.50 -2.27
CA ALA A 66 -8.37 15.88 -2.04
C ALA A 66 -8.36 16.70 -3.33
N ASN A 67 -8.86 17.92 -3.22
CA ASN A 67 -8.83 18.96 -4.25
C ASN A 67 -7.93 20.14 -3.85
N ASN A 68 -7.22 20.04 -2.72
CA ASN A 68 -6.19 20.99 -2.33
C ASN A 68 -4.88 20.65 -3.04
N ASP A 69 -4.04 21.65 -3.29
CA ASP A 69 -2.86 21.48 -4.15
C ASP A 69 -1.87 20.42 -3.62
N THR A 70 -1.65 20.37 -2.31
CA THR A 70 -0.62 19.50 -1.70
C THR A 70 -1.02 18.02 -1.70
N ASP A 71 -2.23 17.69 -1.24
CA ASP A 71 -2.69 16.30 -1.20
C ASP A 71 -3.01 15.80 -2.62
N ALA A 72 -3.45 16.68 -3.52
CA ALA A 72 -3.68 16.33 -4.93
C ALA A 72 -2.37 15.97 -5.65
N GLU A 73 -1.29 16.74 -5.46
CA GLU A 73 0.02 16.45 -6.04
C GLU A 73 0.56 15.10 -5.55
N LEU A 74 0.45 14.81 -4.25
CA LEU A 74 0.85 13.52 -3.69
C LEU A 74 0.04 12.36 -4.29
N ASN A 75 -1.28 12.53 -4.42
CA ASN A 75 -2.17 11.52 -5.01
C ASN A 75 -1.83 11.26 -6.48
N GLU A 76 -1.50 12.30 -7.23
CA GLU A 76 -1.06 12.19 -8.62
C GLU A 76 0.28 11.44 -8.74
N ASN A 77 1.26 11.80 -7.90
CA ASN A 77 2.56 11.14 -7.87
C ASN A 77 2.44 9.64 -7.52
N LEU A 78 1.58 9.30 -6.55
CA LEU A 78 1.24 7.92 -6.22
C LEU A 78 0.61 7.18 -7.41
N ALA A 79 -0.35 7.81 -8.10
CA ALA A 79 -0.98 7.22 -9.28
C ALA A 79 0.06 6.96 -10.39
N ASN A 80 0.96 7.91 -10.63
CA ASN A 80 2.04 7.81 -11.60
C ASN A 80 3.00 6.65 -11.26
N ALA A 81 3.40 6.51 -9.99
CA ALA A 81 4.22 5.39 -9.54
C ALA A 81 3.59 4.01 -9.85
N HIS A 82 2.27 3.87 -9.68
CA HIS A 82 1.57 2.62 -10.00
C HIS A 82 1.45 2.40 -11.52
N VAL A 83 1.39 3.47 -12.31
CA VAL A 83 1.48 3.37 -13.77
C VAL A 83 2.87 2.89 -14.18
N LEU A 84 3.95 3.40 -13.59
CA LEU A 84 5.32 2.95 -13.87
C LEU A 84 5.51 1.45 -13.59
N VAL A 85 4.88 0.91 -12.55
CA VAL A 85 4.87 -0.55 -12.30
C VAL A 85 4.07 -1.29 -13.36
N ALA A 86 2.89 -0.77 -13.72
CA ALA A 86 2.03 -1.39 -14.74
C ALA A 86 2.67 -1.41 -16.14
N THR A 87 3.55 -0.45 -16.45
CA THR A 87 4.30 -0.38 -17.70
C THR A 87 5.64 -1.12 -17.64
N GLY A 88 5.98 -1.72 -16.49
CA GLY A 88 7.25 -2.42 -16.27
C GLY A 88 8.47 -1.52 -16.16
N GLN A 89 8.27 -0.20 -16.03
CA GLN A 89 9.35 0.76 -15.82
C GLN A 89 9.87 0.72 -14.37
N TRP A 90 8.99 0.41 -13.42
CA TRP A 90 9.33 0.16 -12.01
C TRP A 90 9.01 -1.27 -11.61
N THR A 91 9.81 -1.82 -10.73
CA THR A 91 9.54 -3.08 -10.03
C THR A 91 8.65 -2.83 -8.80
N ALA A 92 8.15 -3.90 -8.19
CA ALA A 92 7.45 -3.81 -6.91
C ALA A 92 8.36 -3.33 -5.76
N GLU A 93 9.68 -3.57 -5.88
CA GLU A 93 10.69 -3.11 -4.92
C GLU A 93 10.97 -1.60 -5.06
N ASP A 94 11.01 -1.09 -6.29
CA ASP A 94 11.08 0.36 -6.55
C ASP A 94 9.86 1.07 -5.97
N LEU A 95 8.67 0.47 -6.13
CA LEU A 95 7.44 0.99 -5.55
C LEU A 95 7.46 0.98 -4.02
N GLY A 96 7.96 -0.09 -3.41
CA GLY A 96 8.15 -0.16 -1.95
C GLY A 96 9.15 0.86 -1.42
N THR A 97 10.25 1.07 -2.15
CA THR A 97 11.24 2.09 -1.84
C THR A 97 10.62 3.48 -1.92
N TYR A 98 9.84 3.75 -2.97
CA TYR A 98 9.12 5.01 -3.11
C TYR A 98 8.15 5.25 -1.96
N TYR A 99 7.35 4.24 -1.57
CA TYR A 99 6.46 4.33 -0.41
C TYR A 99 7.20 4.73 0.88
N ALA A 100 8.38 4.17 1.13
CA ALA A 100 9.18 4.52 2.31
C ALA A 100 9.57 6.01 2.35
N THR A 101 9.68 6.68 1.19
CA THR A 101 10.05 8.10 1.12
C THR A 101 8.87 9.05 1.39
N ILE A 102 7.65 8.63 1.10
CA ILE A 102 6.46 9.48 1.17
C ILE A 102 5.51 9.12 2.31
N ALA A 103 5.59 7.90 2.85
CA ALA A 103 4.71 7.44 3.89
C ALA A 103 4.89 8.27 5.17
N LYS A 104 3.78 8.67 5.77
CA LYS A 104 3.77 9.41 7.04
C LYS A 104 3.25 8.53 8.16
N PRO A 105 3.70 8.70 9.42
CA PRO A 105 3.05 8.11 10.56
C PRO A 105 1.56 8.47 10.58
N LEU A 106 0.71 7.53 10.97
CA LEU A 106 -0.72 7.76 11.13
C LEU A 106 -0.96 8.53 12.44
N GLU A 107 -1.06 9.86 12.35
CA GLU A 107 -1.16 10.75 13.52
C GLU A 107 -2.54 10.73 14.21
N ASP A 108 -3.60 10.27 13.54
CA ASP A 108 -4.98 10.19 14.06
C ASP A 108 -5.55 8.77 13.95
N ILE A 109 -5.05 7.85 14.78
CA ILE A 109 -5.80 6.64 15.11
C ILE A 109 -6.75 7.03 16.24
N THR A 110 -8.06 7.09 15.98
CA THR A 110 -9.05 7.21 17.06
C THR A 110 -8.75 6.16 18.12
N LYS A 111 -8.82 6.56 19.39
CA LYS A 111 -8.42 5.73 20.55
C LYS A 111 -8.97 4.30 20.47
N GLU A 112 -10.17 4.17 19.93
CA GLU A 112 -10.94 2.94 19.66
C GLU A 112 -10.24 1.97 18.67
N ILE A 113 -9.71 2.48 17.56
CA ILE A 113 -8.96 1.67 16.58
C ILE A 113 -7.63 1.21 17.20
N ARG A 114 -7.00 2.05 18.01
CA ARG A 114 -5.74 1.73 18.70
C ARG A 114 -5.91 0.62 19.73
N GLU A 115 -7.09 0.55 20.38
CA GLU A 115 -7.46 -0.54 21.29
C GLU A 115 -7.73 -1.84 20.52
N TYR A 116 -8.44 -1.77 19.40
CA TYR A 116 -8.72 -2.93 18.55
C TYR A 116 -7.45 -3.60 17.99
N THR A 117 -6.47 -2.83 17.51
CA THR A 117 -5.19 -3.37 17.02
C THR A 117 -4.33 -3.97 18.14
N ARG A 118 -4.45 -3.47 19.38
CA ARG A 118 -3.72 -4.00 20.53
C ARG A 118 -4.26 -5.37 20.97
N ASP A 119 -5.57 -5.55 20.88
CA ASP A 119 -6.23 -6.80 21.28
C ASP A 119 -6.14 -7.89 20.21
N SER A 120 -6.01 -7.53 18.94
CA SER A 120 -5.85 -8.49 17.84
C SER A 120 -4.45 -9.12 17.72
N VAL A 121 -3.42 -8.52 18.34
CA VAL A 121 -2.03 -9.05 18.36
C VAL A 121 -1.84 -10.16 19.42
N LYS A 122 -2.88 -10.51 20.18
CA LYS A 122 -2.82 -11.51 21.26
C LYS A 122 -3.13 -12.97 20.85
N TYR A 123 -3.21 -13.28 19.56
CA TYR A 123 -3.45 -14.65 19.07
C TYR A 123 -2.34 -15.14 18.15
#